data_AF-A0A5E4PSP2-F1
#
_entry.id   AF-A0A5E4PSP2-F1
#
_cell.length_a   1.000
_cell.length_b   1.000
_cell.length_c   1.000
_cell.angle_alpha   90.00
_cell.angle_beta   90.00
_cell.angle_gamma   90.00
#
_symmetry.space_group_name_H-M   'P 1'
#
loop_
_entity.id
_entity.type
_entity.pdbx_description
1 polymer ?
#
loop_
_entity_poly.entity_id
_entity_poly.type
_entity_poly.pdbx_seq_one_letter_code
_entity_poly.pdbx_strand_id
1 'polypeptide(L)'
;MPTVLLLDVSLSMSRPVPSSDSTENHTRHTIASAAINTFLDYLTDHIKLEYVALLTFSSVCEVAVPFTREYENIRAKLLNIEDGDKTCIETALLVVNQLVLNDWGYQTPVHIVIVTDGSCGVGAIGRNRILQALPLPPTYPVRIHILPVAAPHDPNLQQAMLLYQKIVEMAGNTNSSTGNITRGGIYCPDQLNVPGVITAMNKLCEQQYQEFWCTLKCGQLETRVQLFPAPQPTSHEGLAATYTISNQLHVIGFMSQQDLGTPIAVSKHLVIPQAQTSNTNTPRENYGSKTPTKEGSGTDGSTDEDMSDPSKVPNFCVLLHGALKVEGMAAVLQLGPDWWGSLSAWCHMSRARRSWLLLSIMTPGASAAPWLGPLDQLGPADESSTAAAETFPVRSWRSYSGGGSSCAWARPHALLADVQKVLRHARKLPDKTQHLYK
;
A
#
# COMPACT_ATOMS: atom_id res chain seq x y z
N MET A 1 -2.91 2.20 1.42
CA MET A 1 -3.97 2.31 0.41
C MET A 1 -4.52 3.73 0.58
N PRO A 2 -5.30 4.26 -0.35
CA PRO A 2 -6.20 5.33 -0.01
C PRO A 2 -7.64 4.90 -0.28
N THR A 3 -8.56 5.51 0.46
CA THR A 3 -9.98 5.22 0.43
C THR A 3 -10.76 6.46 0.02
N VAL A 4 -11.70 6.30 -0.90
CA VAL A 4 -12.62 7.36 -1.34
C VAL A 4 -14.03 6.99 -0.90
N LEU A 5 -14.59 7.78 0.01
CA LEU A 5 -15.99 7.68 0.41
C LEU A 5 -16.84 8.50 -0.56
N LEU A 6 -17.77 7.85 -1.24
CA LEU A 6 -18.77 8.46 -2.11
C LEU A 6 -20.12 8.41 -1.40
N LEU A 7 -20.57 9.54 -0.88
CA LEU A 7 -21.89 9.68 -0.25
C LEU A 7 -22.90 10.24 -1.25
N ASP A 8 -23.97 9.49 -1.49
CA ASP A 8 -25.16 9.96 -2.18
C ASP A 8 -25.88 10.99 -1.31
N VAL A 9 -26.16 12.17 -1.87
CA VAL A 9 -26.87 13.25 -1.19
C VAL A 9 -28.17 13.63 -1.91
N SER A 10 -28.64 12.81 -2.85
CA SER A 10 -29.86 13.09 -3.61
C SER A 10 -31.14 13.03 -2.76
N LEU A 11 -32.26 13.58 -3.28
CA LEU A 11 -33.58 13.59 -2.61
C LEU A 11 -34.12 12.21 -2.20
N SER A 12 -33.55 11.10 -2.68
CA SER A 12 -33.92 9.77 -2.20
C SER A 12 -33.35 9.44 -0.81
N MET A 13 -32.21 10.05 -0.45
CA MET A 13 -31.53 9.87 0.83
C MET A 13 -32.22 10.63 1.98
N SER A 14 -32.97 11.69 1.71
CA SER A 14 -33.75 12.41 2.73
C SER A 14 -35.04 11.68 3.15
N ARG A 15 -35.39 10.55 2.53
CA ARG A 15 -36.57 9.75 2.90
C ARG A 15 -36.47 9.26 4.37
N PRO A 16 -37.57 9.34 5.14
CA PRO A 16 -37.60 8.78 6.49
C PRO A 16 -37.53 7.26 6.44
N VAL A 17 -36.88 6.67 7.44
CA VAL A 17 -36.83 5.22 7.64
C VAL A 17 -38.01 4.79 8.52
N PRO A 18 -38.84 3.82 8.08
CA PRO A 18 -39.98 3.36 8.87
C PRO A 18 -39.50 2.54 10.08
N SER A 19 -39.38 3.20 11.22
CA SER A 19 -39.16 2.59 12.54
C SER A 19 -40.50 2.26 13.20
N SER A 20 -40.60 1.12 13.87
CA SER A 20 -41.78 0.73 14.65
C SER A 20 -41.79 1.32 16.07
N ASP A 21 -40.62 1.68 16.62
CA ASP A 21 -40.44 1.82 18.08
C ASP A 21 -39.59 3.03 18.53
N SER A 22 -39.25 3.98 17.64
CA SER A 22 -38.42 5.15 18.01
C SER A 22 -39.12 6.50 17.81
N THR A 23 -38.99 7.40 18.79
CA THR A 23 -39.37 8.81 18.70
C THR A 23 -38.44 9.64 17.79
N GLU A 24 -37.33 9.06 17.33
CA GLU A 24 -36.37 9.70 16.44
C GLU A 24 -36.69 9.40 14.97
N ASN A 25 -36.88 10.46 14.18
CA ASN A 25 -37.12 10.41 12.74
C ASN A 25 -35.77 10.35 11.98
N HIS A 26 -35.16 9.17 11.89
CA HIS A 26 -33.96 8.99 11.06
C HIS A 26 -34.29 9.02 9.56
N THR A 27 -33.52 9.77 8.78
CA THR A 27 -33.50 9.69 7.31
C THR A 27 -32.42 8.72 6.83
N ARG A 28 -32.52 8.22 5.60
CA ARG A 28 -31.47 7.35 5.00
C ARG A 28 -30.09 8.05 5.04
N HIS A 29 -30.03 9.37 4.84
CA HIS A 29 -28.83 10.20 5.00
C HIS A 29 -28.26 10.15 6.43
N THR A 30 -29.08 10.30 7.47
CA THR A 30 -28.57 10.20 8.87
C THR A 30 -27.99 8.82 9.19
N ILE A 31 -28.56 7.75 8.64
CA ILE A 31 -28.03 6.39 8.80
C ILE A 31 -26.72 6.21 8.02
N ALA A 32 -26.63 6.78 6.81
CA ALA A 32 -25.40 6.80 6.02
C ALA A 32 -24.26 7.51 6.77
N SER A 33 -24.53 8.68 7.36
CA SER A 33 -23.56 9.41 8.18
C SER A 33 -23.13 8.64 9.43
N ALA A 34 -24.06 7.95 10.10
CA ALA A 34 -23.73 7.07 11.23
C ALA A 34 -22.81 5.91 10.81
N ALA A 35 -23.08 5.27 9.67
CA ALA A 35 -22.23 4.20 9.13
C ALA A 35 -20.84 4.71 8.73
N ILE A 36 -20.73 5.90 8.12
CA ILE A 36 -19.44 6.52 7.82
C ILE A 36 -18.67 6.86 9.11
N ASN A 37 -19.33 7.37 10.14
CA ASN A 37 -18.67 7.62 11.43
C ASN A 37 -18.10 6.32 12.02
N THR A 38 -18.86 5.22 12.01
CA THR A 38 -18.34 3.91 12.47
C THR A 38 -17.15 3.42 11.64
N PHE A 39 -17.15 3.64 10.31
CA PHE A 39 -16.01 3.35 9.46
C PHE A 39 -14.77 4.17 9.85
N LEU A 40 -14.94 5.46 10.14
CA LEU A 40 -13.86 6.34 10.61
C LEU A 40 -13.36 5.94 12.01
N ASP A 41 -14.24 5.49 12.91
CA ASP A 41 -13.87 4.92 14.21
C ASP A 41 -12.99 3.67 14.02
N TYR A 42 -13.44 2.71 13.19
CA TYR A 42 -12.66 1.51 12.87
C TYR A 42 -11.27 1.82 12.30
N LEU A 43 -11.17 2.77 11.35
CA LEU A 43 -9.88 3.22 10.83
C LEU A 43 -9.05 3.95 11.89
N THR A 44 -9.68 4.66 12.82
CA THR A 44 -9.00 5.32 13.94
C THR A 44 -8.36 4.29 14.86
N ASP A 45 -8.96 3.12 15.08
CA ASP A 45 -8.39 2.10 15.95
C ASP A 45 -7.37 1.21 15.23
N HIS A 46 -7.72 0.68 14.06
CA HIS A 46 -6.93 -0.35 13.36
C HIS A 46 -5.94 0.20 12.31
N ILE A 47 -6.29 1.27 11.57
CA ILE A 47 -5.52 1.71 10.39
C ILE A 47 -5.35 3.24 10.31
N LYS A 48 -4.73 3.80 11.35
CA LYS A 48 -4.45 5.25 11.55
C LYS A 48 -3.67 5.96 10.43
N LEU A 49 -3.09 5.22 9.47
CA LEU A 49 -2.24 5.74 8.41
C LEU A 49 -2.90 5.76 7.02
N GLU A 50 -4.10 5.20 6.90
CA GLU A 50 -4.92 5.21 5.69
C GLU A 50 -5.35 6.64 5.36
N TYR A 51 -5.31 7.02 4.07
CA TYR A 51 -5.81 8.32 3.63
C TYR A 51 -7.26 8.16 3.19
N VAL A 52 -8.15 9.00 3.70
CA VAL A 52 -9.57 9.00 3.35
C VAL A 52 -9.94 10.34 2.71
N ALA A 53 -10.64 10.30 1.59
CA ALA A 53 -11.32 11.45 1.00
C ALA A 53 -12.84 11.26 1.10
N LEU A 54 -13.61 12.35 1.21
CA LEU A 54 -15.06 12.35 1.17
C LEU A 54 -15.54 13.17 -0.04
N LEU A 55 -16.33 12.54 -0.89
CA LEU A 55 -17.01 13.16 -2.02
C LEU A 55 -18.51 12.97 -1.84
N THR A 56 -19.26 14.03 -2.10
CA THR A 56 -20.72 14.04 -2.12
C THR A 56 -21.17 14.07 -3.58
N PHE A 57 -22.20 13.28 -3.92
CA PHE A 57 -22.70 13.25 -5.29
C PHE A 57 -24.23 13.29 -5.38
N SER A 58 -24.69 14.08 -6.34
CA SER A 58 -26.06 14.18 -6.80
C SER A 58 -26.03 14.37 -8.32
N SER A 59 -26.67 15.38 -8.91
CA SER A 59 -26.47 15.73 -10.33
C SER A 59 -25.04 16.18 -10.64
N VAL A 60 -24.41 16.84 -9.67
CA VAL A 60 -23.01 17.24 -9.63
C VAL A 60 -22.31 16.41 -8.56
N CYS A 61 -21.00 16.17 -8.73
CA CYS A 61 -20.15 15.58 -7.70
C CYS A 61 -19.12 16.61 -7.25
N GLU A 62 -18.95 16.78 -5.95
CA GLU A 62 -17.97 17.69 -5.35
C GLU A 62 -17.03 16.94 -4.39
N VAL A 63 -15.83 17.49 -4.21
CA VAL A 63 -14.86 16.99 -3.23
C VAL A 63 -15.09 17.74 -1.92
N ALA A 64 -15.94 17.17 -1.06
CA ALA A 64 -16.27 17.75 0.24
C ALA A 64 -15.07 17.79 1.19
N VAL A 65 -14.21 16.76 1.17
CA VAL A 65 -12.92 16.72 1.89
C VAL A 65 -11.89 15.97 1.02
N PRO A 66 -10.73 16.57 0.69
CA PRO A 66 -9.64 15.88 -0.04
C PRO A 66 -8.95 14.84 0.85
N PHE A 67 -8.03 14.05 0.28
CA PHE A 67 -7.36 12.97 1.01
C PHE A 67 -6.67 13.45 2.30
N THR A 68 -7.17 12.99 3.44
CA THR A 68 -6.67 13.34 4.76
C THR A 68 -6.54 12.12 5.68
N ARG A 69 -5.79 12.27 6.77
CA ARG A 69 -5.75 11.36 7.92
C ARG A 69 -6.47 11.93 9.14
N GLU A 70 -6.94 13.18 9.04
CA GLU A 70 -7.65 13.89 10.09
C GLU A 70 -9.14 13.60 9.96
N TYR A 71 -9.54 12.42 10.42
CA TYR A 71 -10.92 11.91 10.26
C TYR A 71 -11.97 12.83 10.90
N GLU A 72 -11.60 13.60 11.94
CA GLU A 72 -12.47 14.64 12.54
C GLU A 72 -12.93 15.71 11.55
N ASN A 73 -12.11 16.07 10.54
CA ASN A 73 -12.53 17.00 9.50
C ASN A 73 -13.65 16.41 8.63
N ILE A 74 -13.59 15.10 8.37
CA ILE A 74 -14.63 14.36 7.66
C ILE A 74 -15.91 14.32 8.51
N ARG A 75 -15.81 14.00 9.82
CA ARG A 75 -16.96 14.04 10.75
C ARG A 75 -17.63 15.42 10.80
N ALA A 76 -16.83 16.48 10.93
CA ALA A 76 -17.32 17.85 10.97
C ALA A 76 -18.01 18.27 9.66
N LYS A 77 -17.52 17.80 8.50
CA LYS A 77 -18.15 18.07 7.20
C LYS A 77 -19.44 17.28 7.01
N LEU A 78 -19.52 16.01 7.45
CA LEU A 78 -20.74 15.16 7.36
C LEU A 78 -21.97 15.78 8.04
N LEU A 79 -21.78 16.57 9.10
CA LEU A 79 -22.87 17.27 9.80
C LEU A 79 -23.45 18.46 9.01
N ASN A 80 -22.72 18.95 8.00
CA ASN A 80 -23.01 20.17 7.24
C ASN A 80 -23.12 19.88 5.73
N ILE A 81 -23.72 18.75 5.38
CA ILE A 81 -24.01 18.34 4.00
C ILE A 81 -25.42 18.80 3.63
N GLU A 82 -25.54 19.43 2.46
CA GLU A 82 -26.81 19.88 1.90
C GLU A 82 -27.45 18.78 1.04
N ASP A 83 -28.78 18.70 1.07
CA ASP A 83 -29.54 17.79 0.20
C ASP A 83 -29.47 18.26 -1.27
N GLY A 84 -29.03 17.36 -2.15
CA GLY A 84 -29.03 17.53 -3.60
C GLY A 84 -30.30 17.01 -4.29
N ASP A 85 -30.28 16.96 -5.63
CA ASP A 85 -31.43 16.64 -6.47
C ASP A 85 -31.57 15.14 -6.86
N LYS A 86 -30.70 14.62 -7.73
CA LYS A 86 -30.83 13.30 -8.40
C LYS A 86 -29.52 12.52 -8.40
N THR A 87 -29.56 11.20 -8.32
CA THR A 87 -28.34 10.37 -8.35
C THR A 87 -27.62 10.42 -9.72
N CYS A 88 -26.33 10.79 -9.77
CA CYS A 88 -25.50 10.64 -10.97
C CYS A 88 -24.14 9.96 -10.69
N ILE A 89 -24.15 8.63 -10.63
CA ILE A 89 -22.97 7.79 -10.34
C ILE A 89 -21.86 7.95 -11.40
N GLU A 90 -22.23 8.22 -12.66
CA GLU A 90 -21.28 8.45 -13.77
C GLU A 90 -20.37 9.66 -13.50
N THR A 91 -20.97 10.83 -13.24
CA THR A 91 -20.25 12.05 -12.88
C THR A 91 -19.41 11.83 -11.61
N ALA A 92 -19.93 11.09 -10.65
CA ALA A 92 -19.21 10.77 -9.42
C ALA A 92 -17.90 10.00 -9.71
N LEU A 93 -17.96 8.91 -10.47
CA LEU A 93 -16.77 8.12 -10.81
C LEU A 93 -15.78 8.87 -11.72
N LEU A 94 -16.26 9.79 -12.57
CA LEU A 94 -15.39 10.67 -13.35
C LEU A 94 -14.55 11.60 -12.45
N VAL A 95 -15.17 12.22 -11.44
CA VAL A 95 -14.48 13.08 -10.47
C VAL A 95 -13.53 12.26 -9.59
N VAL A 96 -13.92 11.06 -9.14
CA VAL A 96 -13.03 10.15 -8.40
C VAL A 96 -11.79 9.80 -9.21
N ASN A 97 -11.96 9.44 -10.49
CA ASN A 97 -10.83 9.10 -11.36
C ASN A 97 -9.85 10.27 -11.49
N GLN A 98 -10.34 11.51 -11.62
CA GLN A 98 -9.47 12.69 -11.66
C GLN A 98 -8.73 12.92 -10.33
N LEU A 99 -9.45 12.84 -9.20
CA LEU A 99 -8.86 13.02 -7.87
C LEU A 99 -7.77 11.98 -7.57
N VAL A 100 -8.03 10.69 -7.86
CA VAL A 100 -7.07 9.61 -7.64
C VAL A 100 -5.84 9.76 -8.53
N LEU A 101 -6.01 10.06 -9.82
CA LEU A 101 -4.89 10.21 -10.74
C LEU A 101 -4.01 11.43 -10.42
N ASN A 102 -4.59 12.51 -9.90
CA ASN A 102 -3.85 13.71 -9.49
C ASN A 102 -3.01 13.46 -8.22
N ASP A 103 -3.57 12.81 -7.20
CA ASP A 103 -2.92 12.70 -5.88
C ASP A 103 -2.08 11.41 -5.72
N TRP A 104 -2.49 10.31 -6.36
CA TRP A 104 -1.91 8.96 -6.16
C TRP A 104 -1.39 8.29 -7.43
N GLY A 105 -1.64 8.87 -8.60
CA GLY A 105 -1.21 8.33 -9.89
C GLY A 105 -1.87 6.99 -10.25
N TYR A 106 -1.20 6.22 -11.12
CA TYR A 106 -1.76 5.03 -11.76
C TYR A 106 -1.38 3.69 -11.10
N GLN A 107 -0.41 3.67 -10.19
CA GLN A 107 0.09 2.41 -9.57
C GLN A 107 -0.50 2.14 -8.18
N THR A 108 -1.05 3.15 -7.51
CA THR A 108 -1.54 3.02 -6.14
C THR A 108 -2.88 2.28 -6.12
N PRO A 109 -3.03 1.15 -5.39
CA PRO A 109 -4.32 0.48 -5.23
C PRO A 109 -5.25 1.32 -4.35
N VAL A 110 -6.47 1.60 -4.84
CA VAL A 110 -7.45 2.48 -4.19
C VAL A 110 -8.74 1.72 -3.86
N HIS A 111 -9.35 2.02 -2.71
CA HIS A 111 -10.69 1.56 -2.37
C HIS A 111 -11.70 2.70 -2.59
N ILE A 112 -12.85 2.40 -3.18
CA ILE A 112 -13.97 3.33 -3.34
C ILE A 112 -15.16 2.71 -2.60
N VAL A 113 -15.76 3.42 -1.64
CA VAL A 113 -16.95 2.97 -0.91
C VAL A 113 -18.13 3.88 -1.28
N ILE A 114 -19.10 3.33 -2.02
CA ILE A 114 -20.30 4.05 -2.46
C ILE A 114 -21.43 3.80 -1.46
N VAL A 115 -21.93 4.84 -0.82
CA VAL A 115 -23.06 4.81 0.13
C VAL A 115 -24.26 5.51 -0.52
N THR A 116 -25.33 4.76 -0.79
CA THR A 116 -26.48 5.18 -1.62
C THR A 116 -27.71 4.34 -1.30
N ASP A 117 -28.94 4.80 -1.58
CA ASP A 117 -30.17 4.08 -1.22
C ASP A 117 -30.75 3.16 -2.32
N GLY A 118 -30.00 2.87 -3.39
CA GLY A 118 -30.50 2.09 -4.52
C GLY A 118 -31.34 2.89 -5.53
N SER A 119 -31.76 4.11 -5.21
CA SER A 119 -32.78 4.82 -5.99
C SER A 119 -32.19 5.58 -7.19
N CYS A 120 -31.67 4.85 -8.17
CA CYS A 120 -30.99 5.37 -9.37
C CYS A 120 -31.85 6.28 -10.30
N GLY A 121 -33.10 6.59 -9.96
CA GLY A 121 -34.01 7.48 -10.71
C GLY A 121 -34.44 7.01 -12.09
N VAL A 122 -33.88 5.92 -12.62
CA VAL A 122 -34.07 5.47 -14.01
C VAL A 122 -34.63 4.06 -14.14
N GLY A 123 -35.51 3.88 -15.13
CA GLY A 123 -35.96 2.56 -15.60
C GLY A 123 -34.86 1.79 -16.35
N ALA A 124 -35.15 0.55 -16.72
CA ALA A 124 -34.16 -0.38 -17.29
C ALA A 124 -33.35 0.17 -18.48
N ILE A 125 -33.98 0.94 -19.37
CA ILE A 125 -33.31 1.57 -20.53
C ILE A 125 -32.25 2.59 -20.09
N GLY A 126 -32.54 3.37 -19.05
CA GLY A 126 -31.59 4.34 -18.49
C GLY A 126 -30.39 3.67 -17.82
N ARG A 127 -30.57 2.51 -17.19
CA ARG A 127 -29.45 1.76 -16.57
C ARG A 127 -28.45 1.25 -17.59
N ASN A 128 -28.92 0.79 -18.75
CA ASN A 128 -28.03 0.40 -19.85
C ASN A 128 -27.24 1.58 -20.40
N ARG A 129 -27.81 2.79 -20.43
CA ARG A 129 -27.07 4.02 -20.79
C ARG A 129 -26.02 4.37 -19.74
N ILE A 130 -26.37 4.36 -18.46
CA ILE A 130 -25.40 4.59 -17.36
C ILE A 130 -24.24 3.61 -17.50
N LEU A 131 -24.52 2.29 -17.60
CA LEU A 131 -23.49 1.25 -17.76
C LEU A 131 -22.55 1.47 -18.94
N GLN A 132 -23.03 2.03 -20.06
CA GLN A 132 -22.21 2.35 -21.23
C GLN A 132 -21.37 3.62 -21.07
N ALA A 133 -21.75 4.51 -20.16
CA ALA A 133 -21.09 5.80 -19.93
C ALA A 133 -20.17 5.79 -18.70
N LEU A 134 -20.25 4.78 -17.83
CA LEU A 134 -19.36 4.62 -16.67
C LEU A 134 -17.88 4.57 -17.11
N PRO A 135 -16.98 5.33 -16.46
CA PRO A 135 -15.55 5.35 -16.77
C PRO A 135 -14.82 4.16 -16.13
N LEU A 136 -15.24 2.95 -16.45
CA LEU A 136 -14.71 1.67 -15.94
C LEU A 136 -14.32 0.74 -17.10
N PRO A 137 -13.25 -0.06 -16.97
CA PRO A 137 -12.27 -0.08 -15.88
C PRO A 137 -11.42 1.21 -15.86
N PRO A 138 -11.02 1.72 -14.67
CA PRO A 138 -10.12 2.86 -14.57
C PRO A 138 -8.68 2.47 -14.91
N THR A 139 -7.80 3.47 -15.07
CA THR A 139 -6.38 3.27 -15.42
C THR A 139 -5.48 2.90 -14.23
N TYR A 140 -6.06 2.70 -13.05
CA TYR A 140 -5.38 2.38 -11.78
C TYR A 140 -6.07 1.19 -11.09
N PRO A 141 -5.36 0.39 -10.26
CA PRO A 141 -5.96 -0.73 -9.55
C PRO A 141 -6.99 -0.23 -8.52
N VAL A 142 -8.24 -0.69 -8.64
CA VAL A 142 -9.35 -0.23 -7.80
C VAL A 142 -10.16 -1.39 -7.21
N ARG A 143 -10.73 -1.19 -6.02
CA ARG A 143 -11.87 -1.99 -5.52
C ARG A 143 -13.04 -1.07 -5.21
N ILE A 144 -14.20 -1.34 -5.81
CA ILE A 144 -15.43 -0.59 -5.56
C ILE A 144 -16.33 -1.41 -4.63
N HIS A 145 -16.57 -0.90 -3.43
CA HIS A 145 -17.49 -1.46 -2.46
C HIS A 145 -18.77 -0.62 -2.44
N ILE A 146 -19.93 -1.25 -2.24
CA ILE A 146 -21.23 -0.58 -2.30
C ILE A 146 -22.02 -0.94 -1.04
N LEU A 147 -22.42 0.08 -0.28
CA LEU A 147 -23.21 0.00 0.95
C LEU A 147 -24.61 0.56 0.66
N PRO A 148 -25.58 -0.27 0.24
CA PRO A 148 -26.94 0.18 -0.01
C PRO A 148 -27.70 0.47 1.30
N VAL A 149 -28.11 1.72 1.50
CA VAL A 149 -28.94 2.17 2.64
C VAL A 149 -30.43 1.98 2.30
N ALA A 150 -30.80 0.73 2.04
CA ALA A 150 -32.16 0.31 1.69
C ALA A 150 -32.49 -1.06 2.30
N ALA A 151 -33.78 -1.36 2.45
CA ALA A 151 -34.21 -2.66 2.95
C ALA A 151 -33.95 -3.77 1.90
N PRO A 152 -33.58 -5.00 2.30
CA PRO A 152 -33.33 -6.12 1.36
C PRO A 152 -34.48 -6.42 0.39
N HIS A 153 -35.72 -6.12 0.80
CA HIS A 153 -36.93 -6.34 0.04
C HIS A 153 -37.44 -5.08 -0.70
N ASP A 154 -36.71 -3.96 -0.67
CA ASP A 154 -37.06 -2.75 -1.42
C ASP A 154 -36.95 -3.05 -2.93
N PRO A 155 -38.03 -2.90 -3.73
CA PRO A 155 -38.00 -3.18 -5.16
C PRO A 155 -37.01 -2.26 -5.92
N ASN A 156 -36.69 -1.09 -5.38
CA ASN A 156 -35.66 -0.20 -5.96
C ASN A 156 -34.27 -0.81 -5.80
N LEU A 157 -33.97 -1.41 -4.64
CA LEU A 157 -32.69 -2.07 -4.39
C LEU A 157 -32.52 -3.28 -5.31
N GLN A 158 -33.51 -4.19 -5.38
CA GLN A 158 -33.46 -5.36 -6.28
C GLN A 158 -33.18 -4.96 -7.74
N GLN A 159 -33.76 -3.84 -8.16
CA GLN A 159 -33.57 -3.26 -9.48
C GLN A 159 -32.18 -2.61 -9.70
N ALA A 160 -31.55 -2.08 -8.64
CA ALA A 160 -30.21 -1.50 -8.66
C ALA A 160 -29.09 -2.54 -8.44
N MET A 161 -29.36 -3.69 -7.81
CA MET A 161 -28.37 -4.75 -7.57
C MET A 161 -27.67 -5.19 -8.86
N LEU A 162 -28.38 -5.28 -9.99
CA LEU A 162 -27.79 -5.61 -11.30
C LEU A 162 -26.84 -4.53 -11.84
N LEU A 163 -27.06 -3.26 -11.49
CA LEU A 163 -26.14 -2.16 -11.81
C LEU A 163 -24.91 -2.25 -10.91
N TYR A 164 -25.11 -2.44 -9.60
CA TYR A 164 -24.04 -2.56 -8.61
C TYR A 164 -23.11 -3.76 -8.86
N GLN A 165 -23.67 -4.93 -9.18
CA GLN A 165 -22.88 -6.11 -9.55
C GLN A 165 -21.99 -5.85 -10.77
N LYS A 166 -22.53 -5.20 -11.81
CA LYS A 166 -21.77 -4.82 -13.00
C LYS A 166 -20.71 -3.76 -12.73
N ILE A 167 -20.98 -2.78 -11.87
CA ILE A 167 -19.97 -1.79 -11.43
C ILE A 167 -18.78 -2.50 -10.77
N VAL A 168 -19.05 -3.40 -9.83
CA VAL A 168 -18.04 -4.20 -9.13
C VAL A 168 -17.25 -5.10 -10.10
N GLU A 169 -17.93 -5.72 -11.06
CA GLU A 169 -17.30 -6.59 -12.07
C GLU A 169 -16.42 -5.82 -13.06
N MET A 170 -16.91 -4.70 -13.61
CA MET A 170 -16.15 -3.87 -14.54
C MET A 170 -14.94 -3.21 -13.86
N ALA A 171 -15.07 -2.82 -12.60
CA ALA A 171 -13.96 -2.30 -11.81
C ALA A 171 -12.85 -3.33 -11.59
N GLY A 172 -13.21 -4.61 -11.39
CA GLY A 172 -12.25 -5.70 -11.22
C GLY A 172 -11.53 -6.15 -12.50
N ASN A 173 -11.97 -5.70 -13.69
CA ASN A 173 -11.46 -6.17 -14.98
C ASN A 173 -10.25 -5.36 -15.51
N THR A 174 -9.54 -4.65 -14.63
CA THR A 174 -8.33 -3.87 -14.95
C THR A 174 -7.13 -4.78 -15.25
N ASN A 175 -7.06 -5.34 -16.46
CA ASN A 175 -5.85 -5.84 -17.16
C ASN A 175 -4.83 -6.72 -16.40
N SER A 176 -5.19 -7.34 -15.28
CA SER A 176 -4.42 -8.45 -14.71
C SER A 176 -5.10 -9.75 -15.12
N SER A 177 -4.40 -10.56 -15.92
CA SER A 177 -4.85 -11.87 -16.44
C SER A 177 -4.85 -12.97 -15.37
N THR A 178 -5.03 -12.58 -14.11
CA THR A 178 -4.61 -13.33 -12.93
C THR A 178 -5.85 -13.68 -12.11
N GLY A 179 -6.24 -14.96 -12.13
CA GLY A 179 -7.56 -15.46 -11.72
C GLY A 179 -7.94 -15.38 -10.23
N ASN A 180 -7.31 -14.51 -9.44
CA ASN A 180 -7.67 -14.24 -8.04
C ASN A 180 -7.78 -12.72 -7.79
N ILE A 181 -8.66 -12.07 -8.56
CA ILE A 181 -9.05 -10.68 -8.30
C ILE A 181 -9.84 -10.66 -6.99
N THR A 182 -9.29 -10.02 -5.96
CA THR A 182 -10.03 -9.55 -4.79
C THR A 182 -11.00 -8.46 -5.24
N ARG A 183 -12.18 -8.89 -5.72
CA ARG A 183 -13.22 -8.00 -6.24
C ARG A 183 -13.77 -7.11 -5.12
N GLY A 184 -14.36 -6.00 -5.52
CA GLY A 184 -15.22 -5.20 -4.66
C GLY A 184 -16.42 -6.01 -4.13
N GLY A 185 -17.13 -5.47 -3.15
CA GLY A 185 -18.23 -6.17 -2.46
C GLY A 185 -19.47 -5.30 -2.29
N ILE A 186 -20.65 -5.92 -2.33
CA ILE A 186 -21.92 -5.26 -2.00
C ILE A 186 -22.33 -5.70 -0.60
N TYR A 187 -22.49 -4.75 0.31
CA TYR A 187 -22.71 -4.99 1.73
C TYR A 187 -24.13 -4.58 2.12
N CYS A 188 -25.10 -5.44 1.84
CA CYS A 188 -26.50 -5.17 2.18
C CYS A 188 -26.73 -5.27 3.71
N PRO A 189 -27.48 -4.33 4.31
CA PRO A 189 -27.91 -4.43 5.70
C PRO A 189 -29.04 -5.46 5.84
N ASP A 190 -29.02 -6.24 6.91
CA ASP A 190 -30.04 -7.28 7.16
C ASP A 190 -31.44 -6.67 7.45
N GLN A 191 -31.46 -5.45 7.99
CA GLN A 191 -32.66 -4.62 8.20
C GLN A 191 -32.31 -3.14 7.97
N LEU A 192 -33.26 -2.33 7.49
CA LEU A 192 -33.07 -0.88 7.34
C LEU A 192 -33.26 -0.17 8.68
N ASN A 193 -32.23 -0.24 9.53
CA ASN A 193 -32.11 0.50 10.78
C ASN A 193 -30.63 0.84 11.04
N VAL A 194 -30.36 1.72 12.00
CA VAL A 194 -28.98 2.15 12.32
C VAL A 194 -28.06 0.95 12.65
N PRO A 195 -28.44 -0.01 13.52
CA PRO A 195 -27.60 -1.18 13.81
C PRO A 195 -27.33 -2.08 12.60
N GLY A 196 -28.30 -2.27 11.69
CA GLY A 196 -28.17 -3.12 10.52
C GLY A 196 -27.19 -2.56 9.48
N VAL A 197 -27.21 -1.25 9.25
CA VAL A 197 -26.25 -0.59 8.35
C VAL A 197 -24.87 -0.48 8.97
N ILE A 198 -24.76 -0.22 10.28
CA ILE A 198 -23.50 -0.32 11.04
C ILE A 198 -22.92 -1.73 10.93
N THR A 199 -23.73 -2.78 11.09
CA THR A 199 -23.29 -4.17 10.94
C THR A 199 -22.80 -4.46 9.52
N ALA A 200 -23.44 -3.92 8.49
CA ALA A 200 -22.97 -4.04 7.11
C ALA A 200 -21.63 -3.30 6.87
N MET A 201 -21.44 -2.13 7.48
CA MET A 201 -20.16 -1.40 7.43
C MET A 201 -19.05 -2.14 8.17
N ASN A 202 -19.33 -2.74 9.34
CA ASN A 202 -18.34 -3.55 10.07
C ASN A 202 -17.94 -4.79 9.26
N LYS A 203 -18.89 -5.48 8.62
CA LYS A 203 -18.60 -6.58 7.65
C LYS A 203 -17.69 -6.13 6.50
N LEU A 204 -17.78 -4.87 6.04
CA LEU A 204 -16.88 -4.29 5.04
C LEU A 204 -15.48 -4.05 5.62
N CYS A 205 -15.41 -3.44 6.82
CA CYS A 205 -14.17 -3.18 7.55
C CYS A 205 -13.38 -4.49 7.78
N GLU A 206 -14.00 -5.48 8.42
CA GLU A 206 -13.41 -6.78 8.75
C GLU A 206 -12.90 -7.57 7.55
N GLN A 207 -13.44 -7.33 6.34
CA GLN A 207 -13.03 -8.04 5.12
C GLN A 207 -11.96 -7.30 4.31
N GLN A 208 -12.01 -5.97 4.26
CA GLN A 208 -11.20 -5.17 3.33
C GLN A 208 -10.07 -4.39 4.02
N TYR A 209 -10.22 -4.13 5.32
CA TYR A 209 -9.33 -3.33 6.16
C TYR A 209 -8.73 -4.21 7.27
N GLN A 210 -8.23 -5.39 6.89
CA GLN A 210 -7.51 -6.28 7.80
C GLN A 210 -6.07 -5.81 8.03
N GLU A 211 -5.64 -5.80 9.29
CA GLU A 211 -4.26 -5.54 9.66
C GLU A 211 -3.37 -6.76 9.36
N PHE A 212 -2.24 -6.56 8.67
CA PHE A 212 -1.26 -7.63 8.47
C PHE A 212 -0.19 -7.61 9.56
N TRP A 213 -0.22 -8.61 10.44
CA TRP A 213 0.74 -8.81 11.51
C TRP A 213 1.70 -9.96 11.19
N CYS A 214 3.00 -9.73 11.31
CA CYS A 214 4.05 -10.73 11.13
C CYS A 214 5.16 -10.59 12.19
N THR A 215 6.07 -11.56 12.24
CA THR A 215 7.25 -11.52 13.11
C THR A 215 8.50 -11.23 12.29
N LEU A 216 9.20 -10.14 12.61
CA LEU A 216 10.50 -9.82 12.03
C LEU A 216 11.60 -10.47 12.88
N LYS A 217 12.45 -11.30 12.27
CA LYS A 217 13.53 -12.04 12.93
C LYS A 217 14.90 -11.76 12.31
N CYS A 218 15.92 -11.66 13.16
CA CYS A 218 17.34 -11.54 12.79
C CYS A 218 18.16 -12.38 13.76
N GLY A 219 18.47 -13.63 13.39
CA GLY A 219 19.05 -14.61 14.31
C GLY A 219 18.12 -14.85 15.51
N GLN A 220 18.59 -14.55 16.72
CA GLN A 220 17.82 -14.65 17.97
C GLN A 220 16.98 -13.40 18.29
N LEU A 221 17.19 -12.29 17.59
CA LEU A 221 16.41 -11.07 17.78
C LEU A 221 15.08 -11.20 17.04
N GLU A 222 13.95 -11.08 17.73
CA GLU A 222 12.64 -11.09 17.12
C GLU A 222 11.70 -10.01 17.68
N THR A 223 10.78 -9.53 16.85
CA THR A 223 9.71 -8.64 17.28
C THR A 223 8.49 -8.78 16.38
N ARG A 224 7.30 -8.55 16.95
CA ARG A 224 6.04 -8.56 16.20
C ARG A 224 5.81 -7.18 15.59
N VAL A 225 5.46 -7.15 14.31
CA VAL A 225 5.31 -5.95 13.51
C VAL A 225 4.02 -5.98 12.69
N GLN A 226 3.46 -4.80 12.46
CA GLN A 226 2.39 -4.56 11.50
C GLN A 226 3.03 -4.07 10.19
N LEU A 227 2.57 -4.58 9.04
CA LEU A 227 2.92 -4.03 7.73
C LEU A 227 1.78 -3.14 7.22
N PHE A 228 2.08 -1.88 6.93
CA PHE A 228 1.10 -0.93 6.41
C PHE A 228 1.51 -0.34 5.04
N PRO A 229 0.66 -0.39 3.99
CA PRO A 229 -0.63 -1.08 3.94
C PRO A 229 -0.47 -2.60 4.04
N ALA A 230 -1.57 -3.33 4.27
CA ALA A 230 -1.55 -4.78 4.22
C ALA A 230 -1.02 -5.27 2.85
N PRO A 231 -0.02 -6.17 2.81
CA PRO A 231 0.50 -6.69 1.54
C PRO A 231 -0.54 -7.52 0.79
N GLN A 232 -0.58 -7.34 -0.53
CA GLN A 232 -1.51 -8.07 -1.40
C GLN A 232 -0.81 -9.28 -2.05
N PRO A 233 -1.51 -10.41 -2.28
CA PRO A 233 -0.95 -11.54 -3.00
C PRO A 233 -0.45 -11.10 -4.38
N THR A 234 0.80 -11.45 -4.70
CA THR A 234 1.44 -11.06 -5.97
C THR A 234 1.49 -12.26 -6.89
N SER A 235 0.94 -12.14 -8.10
CA SER A 235 1.15 -13.10 -9.19
C SER A 235 2.31 -12.66 -10.08
N HIS A 236 3.25 -13.56 -10.38
CA HIS A 236 4.32 -13.28 -11.33
C HIS A 236 3.84 -13.52 -12.77
N GLU A 237 4.11 -12.60 -13.70
CA GLU A 237 3.74 -12.77 -15.11
C GLU A 237 4.32 -14.08 -15.67
N GLY A 238 3.48 -14.86 -16.38
CA GLY A 238 3.86 -16.15 -16.96
C GLY A 238 3.81 -17.36 -16.02
N LEU A 239 3.56 -17.19 -14.71
CA LEU A 239 3.38 -18.29 -13.76
C LEU A 239 1.99 -18.22 -13.11
N ALA A 240 1.30 -19.37 -13.03
CA ALA A 240 0.01 -19.49 -12.35
C ALA A 240 0.11 -19.44 -10.80
N ALA A 241 1.31 -19.24 -10.26
CA ALA A 241 1.57 -19.18 -8.83
C ALA A 241 1.27 -17.79 -8.26
N THR A 242 0.51 -17.76 -7.16
CA THR A 242 0.32 -16.56 -6.33
C THR A 242 1.25 -16.62 -5.13
N TYR A 243 2.08 -15.59 -4.96
CA TYR A 243 3.01 -15.43 -3.84
C TYR A 243 2.33 -14.62 -2.73
N THR A 244 2.31 -15.20 -1.52
CA THR A 244 1.85 -14.55 -0.29
C THR A 244 3.01 -14.46 0.69
N ILE A 245 3.07 -13.37 1.46
CA ILE A 245 4.21 -13.13 2.35
C ILE A 245 4.12 -14.03 3.56
N SER A 246 5.25 -14.61 3.95
CA SER A 246 5.40 -15.37 5.18
C SER A 246 5.04 -14.52 6.41
N ASN A 247 4.32 -15.12 7.37
CA ASN A 247 4.09 -14.52 8.68
C ASN A 247 5.37 -14.39 9.52
N GLN A 248 6.50 -14.94 9.06
CA GLN A 248 7.84 -14.75 9.63
C GLN A 248 8.79 -14.20 8.55
N LEU A 249 9.30 -12.99 8.77
CA LEU A 249 10.26 -12.32 7.90
C LEU A 249 11.66 -12.51 8.48
N HIS A 250 12.53 -13.19 7.73
CA HIS A 250 13.89 -13.46 8.17
C HIS A 250 14.86 -12.48 7.51
N VAL A 251 15.59 -11.70 8.31
CA VAL A 251 16.77 -10.96 7.86
C VAL A 251 17.88 -11.98 7.60
N ILE A 252 18.34 -12.05 6.35
CA ILE A 252 19.38 -13.00 5.90
C ILE A 252 20.77 -12.36 5.81
N GLY A 253 20.83 -11.03 5.71
CA GLY A 253 22.10 -10.30 5.62
C GLY A 253 21.92 -8.79 5.55
N PHE A 254 23.04 -8.08 5.49
CA PHE A 254 23.10 -6.62 5.38
C PHE A 254 24.01 -6.23 4.22
N MET A 255 23.70 -5.12 3.55
CA MET A 255 24.51 -4.56 2.46
C MET A 255 24.44 -3.04 2.46
N SER A 256 25.44 -2.40 1.85
CA SER A 256 25.44 -0.95 1.62
C SER A 256 24.21 -0.55 0.79
N GLN A 257 23.60 0.59 1.13
CA GLN A 257 22.52 1.15 0.31
C GLN A 257 23.00 1.52 -1.11
N GLN A 258 24.31 1.74 -1.30
CA GLN A 258 24.89 1.98 -2.63
C GLN A 258 24.90 0.71 -3.50
N ASP A 259 25.20 -0.44 -2.89
CA ASP A 259 25.27 -1.74 -3.59
C ASP A 259 23.88 -2.30 -3.91
N LEU A 260 22.95 -2.18 -2.95
CA LEU A 260 21.54 -2.48 -3.18
C LEU A 260 20.97 -1.60 -4.31
N GLY A 261 21.35 -0.33 -4.34
CA GLY A 261 20.84 0.65 -5.29
C GLY A 261 19.33 0.85 -5.13
N THR A 262 18.59 0.76 -6.24
CA THR A 262 17.13 0.85 -6.27
C THR A 262 16.54 -0.35 -7.00
N PRO A 263 16.36 -1.51 -6.33
CA PRO A 263 15.70 -2.66 -6.94
C PRO A 263 14.26 -2.35 -7.32
N ILE A 264 13.75 -3.05 -8.35
CA ILE A 264 12.35 -2.92 -8.74
C ILE A 264 11.49 -3.53 -7.64
N ALA A 265 10.77 -2.66 -6.92
CA ALA A 265 9.87 -3.05 -5.87
C ALA A 265 8.44 -3.18 -6.42
N VAL A 266 7.80 -4.32 -6.17
CA VAL A 266 6.37 -4.57 -6.45
C VAL A 266 5.51 -3.65 -5.58
N SER A 267 5.87 -3.54 -4.29
CA SER A 267 5.16 -2.72 -3.33
C SER A 267 6.08 -2.31 -2.17
N LYS A 268 5.64 -1.30 -1.40
CA LYS A 268 6.38 -0.73 -0.27
C LYS A 268 5.47 -0.62 0.95
N HIS A 269 5.97 -1.05 2.10
CA HIS A 269 5.21 -1.18 3.34
C HIS A 269 6.00 -0.57 4.51
N LEU A 270 5.36 0.29 5.29
CA LEU A 270 5.89 0.73 6.58
C LEU A 270 5.86 -0.44 7.56
N VAL A 271 6.96 -0.62 8.30
CA VAL A 271 7.07 -1.61 9.36
C VAL A 271 6.87 -0.90 10.70
N ILE A 272 5.78 -1.24 11.38
CA ILE A 272 5.37 -0.61 12.63
C ILE A 272 5.53 -1.65 13.75
N PRO A 273 6.39 -1.42 14.77
CA PRO A 273 6.52 -2.36 15.88
C PRO A 273 5.23 -2.41 16.70
N GLN A 274 4.86 -3.60 17.17
CA GLN A 274 3.85 -3.71 18.21
C GLN A 274 4.38 -3.07 19.50
N ALA A 275 3.59 -2.22 20.15
CA ALA A 275 3.84 -1.82 21.52
C ALA A 275 3.77 -3.05 22.42
N GLN A 276 4.91 -3.45 23.01
CA GLN A 276 4.96 -4.60 23.91
C GLN A 276 4.43 -4.20 25.27
N THR A 277 3.12 -4.39 25.49
CA THR A 277 2.58 -4.50 26.85
C THR A 277 3.16 -5.73 27.52
N SER A 278 3.63 -5.58 28.75
CA SER A 278 4.34 -6.61 29.51
C SER A 278 3.38 -7.69 30.05
N ASN A 279 2.74 -8.45 29.16
CA ASN A 279 2.02 -9.67 29.53
C ASN A 279 3.03 -10.76 29.90
N THR A 280 3.33 -10.84 31.19
CA THR A 280 4.11 -11.91 31.82
C THR A 280 3.52 -13.28 31.49
N ASN A 281 4.27 -14.13 30.79
CA ASN A 281 4.20 -15.60 30.87
C ASN A 281 5.34 -16.30 30.10
N THR A 282 6.58 -15.83 30.28
CA THR A 282 7.79 -16.61 29.98
C THR A 282 8.72 -16.58 31.20
N PRO A 283 9.27 -17.73 31.64
CA PRO A 283 10.21 -17.74 32.74
C PRO A 283 11.53 -17.10 32.28
N ARG A 284 11.87 -15.93 32.82
CA ARG A 284 13.21 -15.35 32.65
C ARG A 284 14.21 -16.26 33.37
N GLU A 285 14.98 -17.02 32.60
CA GLU A 285 16.18 -17.65 33.13
C GLU A 285 17.17 -16.56 33.57
N ASN A 286 17.67 -16.69 34.80
CA ASN A 286 18.62 -15.76 35.40
C ASN A 286 19.95 -15.75 34.63
N TYR A 287 20.15 -14.77 33.75
CA TYR A 287 21.50 -14.32 33.41
C TYR A 287 21.92 -13.22 34.38
N GLY A 288 22.84 -13.59 35.27
CA GLY A 288 23.24 -12.75 36.40
C GLY A 288 23.96 -11.47 35.98
N SER A 289 23.53 -10.35 36.57
CA SER A 289 24.26 -9.08 36.48
C SER A 289 25.66 -9.22 37.10
N LYS A 290 26.70 -9.10 36.27
CA LYS A 290 28.10 -8.90 36.69
C LYS A 290 28.87 -8.01 35.71
N THR A 291 28.64 -6.71 35.79
CA THR A 291 29.68 -5.71 35.51
C THR A 291 29.83 -4.83 36.75
N PRO A 292 31.07 -4.55 37.22
CA PRO A 292 31.28 -3.87 38.49
C PRO A 292 31.19 -2.36 38.31
N THR A 293 30.30 -1.70 39.06
CA THR A 293 30.36 -0.24 39.22
C THR A 293 30.31 0.13 40.69
N LYS A 294 31.25 1.00 41.05
CA LYS A 294 31.65 1.46 42.38
C LYS A 294 30.47 2.00 43.22
N GLU A 295 30.55 1.77 44.53
CA GLU A 295 29.54 2.06 45.53
C GLU A 295 29.17 3.57 45.64
N GLY A 296 27.91 3.83 46.02
CA GLY A 296 27.38 5.16 46.32
C GLY A 296 25.94 5.12 46.86
N SER A 297 25.80 5.02 48.19
CA SER A 297 24.53 5.19 48.95
C SER A 297 23.85 6.54 48.62
N GLY A 298 22.52 6.76 48.61
CA GLY A 298 21.29 5.99 48.94
C GLY A 298 20.06 6.88 48.56
N THR A 299 18.79 6.77 49.00
CA THR A 299 18.05 5.87 49.91
C THR A 299 16.53 6.07 49.66
N ASP A 300 15.70 5.03 49.86
CA ASP A 300 14.20 4.97 49.99
C ASP A 300 13.24 5.79 49.08
N GLY A 301 12.27 5.06 48.48
CA GLY A 301 10.85 5.46 48.49
C GLY A 301 10.15 5.82 47.15
N SER A 302 9.22 4.96 46.70
CA SER A 302 8.29 5.11 45.54
C SER A 302 8.98 5.19 44.16
N THR A 303 8.57 4.51 43.07
CA THR A 303 7.23 4.27 42.50
C THR A 303 7.23 3.03 41.58
N ASP A 304 6.38 2.02 41.84
CA ASP A 304 6.21 0.85 40.95
C ASP A 304 5.32 1.14 39.71
N GLU A 305 4.87 2.39 39.53
CA GLU A 305 4.01 2.79 38.39
C GLU A 305 4.78 2.97 37.07
N ASP A 306 6.12 3.04 37.14
CA ASP A 306 6.98 3.54 36.06
C ASP A 306 7.35 2.48 34.99
N MET A 307 6.89 1.22 35.18
CA MET A 307 7.12 0.06 34.30
C MET A 307 6.04 -0.16 33.22
N SER A 308 4.96 0.64 33.21
CA SER A 308 3.82 0.45 32.31
C SER A 308 3.94 1.13 30.95
N ASP A 309 4.97 1.96 30.73
CA ASP A 309 5.18 2.67 29.46
C ASP A 309 5.90 1.77 28.42
N PRO A 310 5.24 1.39 27.31
CA PRO A 310 5.85 0.59 26.25
C PRO A 310 7.01 1.31 25.54
N SER A 311 7.19 2.62 25.73
CA SER A 311 8.33 3.37 25.19
C SER A 311 9.68 2.98 25.84
N LYS A 312 9.65 2.45 27.07
CA LYS A 312 10.85 2.05 27.83
C LYS A 312 11.30 0.61 27.54
N VAL A 313 10.47 -0.19 26.89
CA VAL A 313 10.80 -1.58 26.54
C VAL A 313 11.68 -1.60 25.29
N PRO A 314 12.88 -2.22 25.32
CA PRO A 314 13.77 -2.24 24.16
C PRO A 314 13.14 -3.02 23.00
N ASN A 315 12.98 -2.36 21.85
CA ASN A 315 12.33 -2.93 20.68
C ASN A 315 13.31 -3.12 19.50
N PHE A 316 13.34 -4.33 18.93
CA PHE A 316 14.26 -4.66 17.83
C PHE A 316 14.07 -3.79 16.58
N CYS A 317 12.85 -3.37 16.22
CA CYS A 317 12.66 -2.46 15.09
C CYS A 317 13.32 -1.09 15.29
N VAL A 318 13.34 -0.58 16.53
CA VAL A 318 13.95 0.71 16.86
C VAL A 318 15.47 0.60 16.72
N LEU A 319 16.06 -0.48 17.24
CA LEU A 319 17.48 -0.80 17.08
C LEU A 319 17.87 -0.96 15.60
N LEU A 320 17.12 -1.77 14.85
CA LEU A 320 17.37 -2.05 13.44
C LEU A 320 17.26 -0.78 12.58
N HIS A 321 16.20 0.02 12.76
CA HIS A 321 16.06 1.31 12.07
C HIS A 321 17.21 2.27 12.40
N GLY A 322 17.64 2.33 13.67
CA GLY A 322 18.77 3.14 14.10
C GLY A 322 20.07 2.73 13.39
N ALA A 323 20.41 1.44 13.45
CA ALA A 323 21.61 0.89 12.83
C ALA A 323 21.63 1.10 11.30
N LEU A 324 20.56 0.72 10.59
CA LEU A 324 20.46 0.89 9.13
C LEU A 324 20.61 2.36 8.72
N LYS A 325 20.07 3.30 9.52
CA LYS A 325 20.16 4.74 9.25
C LYS A 325 21.56 5.32 9.48
N VAL A 326 22.25 4.89 10.54
CA VAL A 326 23.58 5.40 10.89
C VAL A 326 24.63 4.87 9.93
N GLU A 327 24.58 3.58 9.61
CA GLU A 327 25.58 2.91 8.76
C GLU A 327 25.30 3.06 7.24
N GLY A 328 24.17 3.67 6.85
CA GLY A 328 23.78 3.78 5.44
C GLY A 328 23.54 2.41 4.77
N MET A 329 23.04 1.44 5.55
CA MET A 329 22.84 0.06 5.13
C MET A 329 21.36 -0.27 4.89
N ALA A 330 21.14 -1.36 4.16
CA ALA A 330 19.86 -2.05 4.04
C ALA A 330 20.00 -3.50 4.52
N ALA A 331 18.96 -4.03 5.16
CA ALA A 331 18.84 -5.45 5.48
C ALA A 331 18.13 -6.16 4.33
N VAL A 332 18.65 -7.32 3.90
CA VAL A 332 17.98 -8.21 2.94
C VAL A 332 17.15 -9.24 3.71
N LEU A 333 15.96 -9.53 3.20
CA LEU A 333 15.00 -10.42 3.84
C LEU A 333 14.53 -11.51 2.90
N GLN A 334 14.28 -12.67 3.47
CA GLN A 334 13.46 -13.72 2.86
C GLN A 334 11.99 -13.49 3.22
N LEU A 335 11.15 -13.33 2.19
CA LEU A 335 9.70 -13.14 2.30
C LEU A 335 8.93 -14.46 2.11
N GLY A 336 9.55 -15.42 1.42
CA GLY A 336 9.00 -16.74 1.10
C GLY A 336 10.03 -17.61 0.34
N PRO A 337 9.61 -18.77 -0.20
CA PRO A 337 10.45 -19.55 -1.12
C PRO A 337 10.71 -18.72 -2.39
N ASP A 338 11.98 -18.62 -2.78
CA ASP A 338 12.48 -17.83 -3.91
C ASP A 338 11.94 -16.39 -3.98
N TRP A 339 11.70 -15.76 -2.83
CA TRP A 339 11.19 -14.39 -2.75
C TRP A 339 11.85 -13.57 -1.66
N TRP A 340 12.34 -12.40 -2.05
CA TRP A 340 13.15 -11.52 -1.24
C TRP A 340 12.59 -10.09 -1.16
N GLY A 341 13.04 -9.37 -0.13
CA GLY A 341 12.76 -7.96 0.06
C GLY A 341 13.93 -7.25 0.73
N SER A 342 13.83 -5.93 0.86
CA SER A 342 14.81 -5.11 1.58
C SER A 342 14.15 -4.21 2.61
N LEU A 343 14.74 -4.13 3.79
CA LEU A 343 14.42 -3.11 4.80
C LEU A 343 15.46 -2.00 4.75
N SER A 344 14.99 -0.77 4.73
CA SER A 344 15.84 0.43 4.79
C SER A 344 15.21 1.49 5.71
N ALA A 345 16.05 2.36 6.27
CA ALA A 345 15.58 3.52 7.01
C ALA A 345 15.21 4.64 6.04
N TRP A 346 13.93 4.76 5.70
CA TRP A 346 13.45 5.79 4.77
C TRP A 346 13.29 7.14 5.47
N CYS A 347 13.88 8.19 4.91
CA CYS A 347 13.72 9.56 5.37
C CYS A 347 13.10 10.42 4.26
N HIS A 348 12.02 11.16 4.58
CA HIS A 348 11.37 12.00 3.59
C HIS A 348 12.16 13.30 3.39
N MET A 349 12.59 13.59 2.16
CA MET A 349 13.52 14.69 1.88
C MET A 349 13.01 16.07 2.30
N SER A 350 11.68 16.31 2.23
CA SER A 350 11.04 17.55 2.74
C SER A 350 10.69 17.55 4.24
N ARG A 351 10.85 16.41 4.94
CA ARG A 351 10.61 16.28 6.40
C ARG A 351 11.76 15.49 7.05
N ALA A 352 12.99 15.94 6.87
CA ALA A 352 14.23 15.26 7.27
C ALA A 352 14.33 14.82 8.76
N ARG A 353 13.43 15.31 9.63
CA ARG A 353 13.32 14.88 11.04
C ARG A 353 12.51 13.59 11.26
N ARG A 354 11.73 13.12 10.29
CA ARG A 354 10.95 11.86 10.41
C ARG A 354 11.53 10.79 9.49
N SER A 355 11.99 9.70 10.08
CA SER A 355 12.40 8.49 9.37
C SER A 355 11.69 7.27 9.93
N TRP A 356 11.53 6.25 9.09
CA TRP A 356 10.71 5.07 9.35
C TRP A 356 11.39 3.85 8.77
N LEU A 357 11.09 2.67 9.31
CA LEU A 357 11.54 1.42 8.73
C LEU A 357 10.61 1.04 7.56
N LEU A 358 11.18 0.92 6.36
CA LEU A 358 10.44 0.69 5.12
C LEU A 358 10.85 -0.65 4.49
N LEU A 359 9.89 -1.55 4.35
CA LEU A 359 10.01 -2.80 3.58
C LEU A 359 9.71 -2.51 2.10
N SER A 360 10.66 -2.80 1.23
CA SER A 360 10.46 -2.84 -0.22
C SER A 360 10.46 -4.30 -0.68
N ILE A 361 9.34 -4.72 -1.26
CA ILE A 361 9.13 -6.09 -1.74
C ILE A 361 9.63 -6.19 -3.16
N MET A 362 10.59 -7.06 -3.43
CA MET A 362 11.15 -7.24 -4.76
C MET A 362 10.25 -8.16 -5.60
N THR A 363 10.47 -8.22 -6.91
CA THR A 363 9.83 -9.25 -7.76
C THR A 363 10.21 -10.66 -7.28
N PRO A 364 9.29 -11.64 -7.25
CA PRO A 364 9.65 -13.04 -7.01
C PRO A 364 10.71 -13.56 -8.00
N GLY A 365 11.57 -14.48 -7.56
CA GLY A 365 12.64 -15.07 -8.36
C GLY A 365 14.05 -14.52 -8.07
N ALA A 366 15.06 -15.36 -8.27
CA ALA A 366 16.46 -15.07 -7.88
C ALA A 366 17.11 -13.90 -8.65
N SER A 367 16.54 -13.50 -9.79
CA SER A 367 17.03 -12.41 -10.64
C SER A 367 16.43 -11.03 -10.32
N ALA A 368 15.76 -10.87 -9.18
CA ALA A 368 15.05 -9.64 -8.79
C ALA A 368 15.94 -8.38 -8.71
N ALA A 369 17.24 -8.55 -8.47
CA ALA A 369 18.26 -7.51 -8.62
C ALA A 369 19.45 -8.09 -9.41
N PRO A 370 19.46 -7.99 -10.76
CA PRO A 370 20.46 -8.65 -11.59
C PRO A 370 21.91 -8.27 -11.28
N TRP A 371 22.13 -7.07 -10.72
CA TRP A 371 23.45 -6.57 -10.29
C TRP A 371 23.93 -7.11 -8.94
N LEU A 372 23.07 -7.79 -8.17
CA LEU A 372 23.45 -8.52 -6.95
C LEU A 372 23.75 -9.99 -7.24
N GLY A 373 23.45 -10.47 -8.45
CA GLY A 373 23.45 -11.90 -8.76
C GLY A 373 22.28 -12.64 -8.09
N PRO A 374 22.32 -13.98 -8.07
CA PRO A 374 21.32 -14.80 -7.40
C PRO A 374 21.35 -14.59 -5.88
N LEU A 375 20.23 -14.12 -5.29
CA LEU A 375 20.15 -13.76 -3.86
C LEU A 375 20.28 -14.97 -2.91
N ASP A 376 20.09 -16.18 -3.42
CA ASP A 376 20.35 -17.47 -2.76
C ASP A 376 21.85 -17.80 -2.62
N GLN A 377 22.71 -17.16 -3.43
CA GLN A 377 24.16 -17.39 -3.46
C GLN A 377 24.96 -16.35 -2.66
N LEU A 378 24.28 -15.39 -2.02
CA LEU A 378 24.91 -14.40 -1.16
C LEU A 378 25.36 -15.03 0.16
N GLY A 379 26.66 -15.24 0.30
CA GLY A 379 27.30 -15.71 1.53
C GLY A 379 27.70 -14.57 2.48
N PRO A 380 28.10 -14.90 3.72
CA PRO A 380 28.79 -13.96 4.59
C PRO A 380 30.13 -13.53 3.98
N ALA A 381 30.61 -12.33 4.34
CA ALA A 381 31.95 -11.90 3.97
C ALA A 381 33.00 -12.65 4.81
N ASP A 382 33.62 -13.68 4.23
CA ASP A 382 34.72 -14.40 4.86
C ASP A 382 35.96 -13.50 5.01
N GLU A 383 36.28 -13.11 6.25
CA GLU A 383 37.49 -12.32 6.60
C GLU A 383 38.81 -12.97 6.13
N SER A 384 38.79 -14.28 5.82
CA SER A 384 39.93 -15.07 5.39
C SER A 384 40.21 -15.02 3.88
N SER A 385 39.29 -14.51 3.06
CA SER A 385 39.45 -14.43 1.61
C SER A 385 39.97 -13.07 1.15
N THR A 386 41.30 -12.94 1.05
CA THR A 386 41.97 -11.77 0.42
C THR A 386 41.85 -11.74 -1.11
N ALA A 387 41.01 -12.60 -1.69
CA ALA A 387 40.56 -12.44 -3.07
C ALA A 387 39.65 -11.21 -3.13
N ALA A 388 39.93 -10.28 -4.05
CA ALA A 388 39.08 -9.10 -4.24
C ALA A 388 37.66 -9.55 -4.57
N ALA A 389 36.76 -9.50 -3.57
CA ALA A 389 35.37 -9.86 -3.73
C ALA A 389 34.80 -9.10 -4.93
N GLU A 390 34.18 -9.82 -5.88
CA GLU A 390 33.60 -9.22 -7.08
C GLU A 390 32.56 -8.19 -6.64
N THR A 391 32.99 -6.94 -6.61
CA THR A 391 32.29 -5.90 -5.88
C THR A 391 31.07 -5.50 -6.69
N PHE A 392 29.93 -5.36 -6.03
CA PHE A 392 28.69 -4.96 -6.69
C PHE A 392 28.93 -3.67 -7.52
N PRO A 393 28.39 -3.56 -8.75
CA PRO A 393 27.46 -4.48 -9.40
C PRO A 393 28.14 -5.68 -10.10
N VAL A 394 27.55 -6.87 -9.93
CA VAL A 394 27.82 -8.06 -10.76
C VAL A 394 27.56 -7.71 -12.23
N ARG A 395 28.57 -7.85 -13.07
CA ARG A 395 28.49 -7.45 -14.49
C ARG A 395 27.80 -8.53 -15.32
N SER A 396 26.83 -8.13 -16.13
CA SER A 396 26.22 -9.01 -17.11
C SER A 396 27.23 -9.47 -18.15
N TRP A 397 27.22 -10.76 -18.50
CA TRP A 397 28.08 -11.37 -19.54
C TRP A 397 27.97 -10.66 -20.90
N ARG A 398 26.83 -10.00 -21.16
CA ARG A 398 26.62 -9.13 -22.32
C ARG A 398 26.47 -7.69 -21.85
N SER A 399 27.28 -6.80 -22.39
CA SER A 399 27.19 -5.36 -22.12
C SER A 399 26.13 -4.71 -23.02
N TYR A 400 25.21 -3.94 -22.43
CA TYR A 400 24.25 -3.11 -23.18
C TYR A 400 24.89 -1.82 -23.70
N SER A 401 25.91 -1.28 -23.02
CA SER A 401 26.79 -0.29 -23.62
C SER A 401 27.67 -0.98 -24.67
N GLY A 402 27.96 -0.29 -25.78
CA GLY A 402 28.71 -0.80 -26.93
C GLY A 402 30.20 -1.07 -26.67
N GLY A 403 30.50 -1.94 -25.69
CA GLY A 403 31.82 -2.52 -25.45
C GLY A 403 32.18 -3.59 -26.48
N GLY A 404 31.18 -4.16 -27.17
CA GLY A 404 31.36 -4.64 -28.54
C GLY A 404 31.22 -3.45 -29.50
N SER A 405 32.15 -3.28 -30.43
CA SER A 405 32.14 -2.21 -31.44
C SER A 405 30.94 -2.35 -32.39
N SER A 406 29.78 -1.84 -31.98
CA SER A 406 28.54 -1.91 -32.76
C SER A 406 28.51 -0.79 -33.80
N CYS A 407 28.91 -1.12 -35.02
CA CYS A 407 28.78 -0.24 -36.17
C CYS A 407 27.28 0.04 -36.47
N ALA A 408 26.87 1.32 -36.46
CA ALA A 408 25.47 1.72 -36.61
C ALA A 408 25.31 2.88 -37.62
N TRP A 409 25.54 2.60 -38.91
CA TRP A 409 25.48 3.60 -39.99
C TRP A 409 24.09 3.97 -40.49
N ALA A 410 23.03 3.68 -39.72
CA ALA A 410 21.64 4.02 -40.07
C ALA A 410 21.37 5.54 -40.21
N ARG A 411 22.30 6.39 -39.75
CA ARG A 411 22.29 7.84 -39.97
C ARG A 411 23.61 8.27 -40.63
N PRO A 412 23.62 9.09 -41.71
CA PRO A 412 24.84 9.50 -42.40
C PRO A 412 25.92 10.13 -41.50
N HIS A 413 25.50 10.86 -40.47
CA HIS A 413 26.40 11.47 -39.50
C HIS A 413 27.21 10.45 -38.67
N ALA A 414 26.69 9.25 -38.42
CA ALA A 414 27.42 8.19 -37.72
C ALA A 414 28.55 7.61 -38.59
N LEU A 415 28.24 7.30 -39.86
CA LEU A 415 29.24 6.90 -40.85
C LEU A 415 30.35 7.94 -41.00
N LEU A 416 29.97 9.23 -41.12
CA LEU A 416 30.94 10.32 -41.20
C LEU A 416 31.81 10.43 -39.93
N ALA A 417 31.25 10.21 -38.74
CA ALA A 417 32.01 10.25 -37.48
C ALA A 417 33.06 9.12 -37.40
N ASP A 418 32.70 7.91 -37.83
CA ASP A 418 33.62 6.77 -37.89
C ASP A 418 34.73 6.99 -38.93
N VAL A 419 34.39 7.42 -40.15
CA VAL A 419 35.38 7.76 -41.18
C VAL A 419 36.30 8.89 -40.70
N GLN A 420 35.78 9.92 -40.02
CA GLN A 420 36.60 10.98 -39.41
C GLN A 420 37.47 10.47 -38.26
N LYS A 421 37.08 9.41 -37.54
CA LYS A 421 37.91 8.76 -36.51
C LYS A 421 39.09 8.03 -37.16
N VAL A 422 38.84 7.25 -38.22
CA VAL A 422 39.88 6.60 -39.05
C VAL A 422 40.85 7.64 -39.63
N LEU A 423 40.34 8.72 -40.25
CA LEU A 423 41.17 9.80 -40.80
C LEU A 423 42.01 10.52 -39.72
N ARG A 424 41.50 10.67 -38.49
CA ARG A 424 42.25 11.22 -37.36
C ARG A 424 43.36 10.30 -36.86
N HIS A 425 43.21 8.98 -37.00
CA HIS A 425 44.27 8.02 -36.69
C HIS A 425 45.31 7.93 -37.82
N ALA A 426 44.90 7.98 -39.09
CA ALA A 426 45.79 7.97 -40.26
C ALA A 426 46.75 9.17 -40.29
N ARG A 427 46.29 10.36 -39.89
CA ARG A 427 47.14 11.57 -39.75
C ARG A 427 48.16 11.51 -38.60
N LYS A 428 48.11 10.47 -37.76
CA LYS A 428 48.99 10.27 -36.60
C LYS A 428 49.76 8.95 -36.70
N LEU A 429 50.13 8.55 -37.91
CA LEU A 429 51.07 7.46 -38.15
C LEU A 429 52.51 7.98 -37.97
N PRO A 430 53.42 7.17 -37.38
CA PRO A 430 53.24 5.78 -36.97
C PRO A 430 52.52 5.58 -35.62
N ASP A 431 52.43 6.61 -34.76
CA ASP A 431 52.02 6.51 -33.35
C ASP A 431 50.65 5.85 -33.09
N LYS A 432 49.71 5.96 -34.03
CA LYS A 432 48.35 5.39 -33.92
C LYS A 432 48.07 4.20 -34.83
N THR A 433 49.10 3.52 -35.34
CA THR A 433 48.98 2.31 -36.19
C THR A 433 47.98 1.28 -35.62
N GLN A 434 48.14 0.86 -34.36
CA GLN A 434 47.24 -0.13 -33.73
C GLN A 434 45.78 0.33 -33.55
N HIS A 435 45.48 1.63 -33.68
CA HIS A 435 44.12 2.19 -33.58
C HIS A 435 43.52 2.51 -34.96
N LEU A 436 44.31 2.39 -36.03
CA LEU A 436 43.87 2.54 -37.42
C LEU A 436 43.44 1.19 -38.03
N TYR A 437 44.10 0.11 -37.61
CA TYR A 437 43.82 -1.27 -38.02
C TYR A 437 42.91 -2.03 -37.04
N LYS A 438 42.31 -1.34 -36.07
CA LYS A 438 41.24 -1.82 -35.17
C LYS A 438 39.96 -1.06 -35.49
#